data_AF-A0AAW5WLT2-F1
#
_entry.id   AF-A0AAW5WLT2-F1
#
_cell.length_a   1.000
_cell.length_b   1.000
_cell.length_c   1.000
_cell.angle_alpha   90.00
_cell.angle_beta   90.00
_cell.angle_gamma   90.00
#
_symmetry.space_group_name_H-M   'P 1'
#
loop_
_entity.id
_entity.type
_entity.pdbx_description
1 polymer ?
#
loop_
_entity_poly.entity_id
_entity_poly.type
_entity_poly.pdbx_seq_one_letter_code
_entity_poly.pdbx_strand_id
1 'polypeptide(L)'
;MIGLNFVYEKDELLYSLDVHVEVGEQFSLDYLDFDNQSFEDVIDYMEFLEFEQYYFVALEENVRLKRLVTYLSNKVTYPIGIIEWNDFEKLLPSEKITSLQKTLENHNVYKKLTELNTEVVLKNGYRAFRSAVYPNLTKGLLKHLLVDQLDEFLNDNKELLLHFAVNSAIYSDEQSNSSNIPTIIKSLADFKDEIFDEITTNKLKNTIDYFLNSGQVTLKNKVLDYGILMGMSKFNSLIFKGGQFYLDSAANILIGYSGETYQKLFNEASMKLNKQGTEILPEISYLFFMLIAISQQYSNMEFVTPYNNYYIPGVAPNTVPLGWIAFKNLNNCFAYNLQNGRLFKINQLVFEQLEYIIKEQLPENDTVTQGVMEVLKSYAK
;
A
#
# COMPACT_ATOMS: atom_id res chain seq x y z
N MET A 1 -16.34 -10.24 -29.57
CA MET A 1 -16.61 -9.11 -28.63
C MET A 1 -15.30 -8.38 -28.35
N ILE A 2 -15.32 -7.05 -28.28
CA ILE A 2 -14.13 -6.21 -28.05
C ILE A 2 -14.11 -5.73 -26.59
N GLY A 3 -13.03 -6.00 -25.86
CA GLY A 3 -12.83 -5.50 -24.50
C GLY A 3 -12.28 -4.08 -24.49
N LEU A 4 -12.79 -3.23 -23.59
CA LEU A 4 -12.36 -1.85 -23.41
C LEU A 4 -12.07 -1.57 -21.94
N ASN A 5 -10.90 -1.00 -21.66
CA ASN A 5 -10.52 -0.57 -20.32
C ASN A 5 -10.08 0.90 -20.33
N PHE A 6 -10.77 1.76 -19.58
CA PHE A 6 -10.43 3.17 -19.49
C PHE A 6 -9.30 3.37 -18.48
N VAL A 7 -8.14 3.82 -18.98
CA VAL A 7 -6.94 3.98 -18.17
C VAL A 7 -6.52 5.42 -18.06
N TYR A 8 -6.25 5.82 -16.83
CA TYR A 8 -5.62 7.07 -16.48
C TYR A 8 -4.17 6.80 -16.04
N GLU A 9 -3.21 7.51 -16.62
CA GLU A 9 -1.81 7.50 -16.18
C GLU A 9 -1.46 8.85 -15.55
N LYS A 10 -0.75 8.83 -14.42
CA LYS A 10 -0.17 10.04 -13.83
C LYS A 10 1.15 9.73 -13.17
N ASP A 11 2.22 10.37 -13.63
CA ASP A 11 3.59 10.16 -13.17
C ASP A 11 3.95 8.65 -13.12
N GLU A 12 3.64 7.93 -14.19
CA GLU A 12 3.82 6.48 -14.35
C GLU A 12 2.89 5.60 -13.50
N LEU A 13 2.03 6.12 -12.62
CA LEU A 13 1.03 5.31 -11.94
C LEU A 13 -0.18 5.10 -12.86
N LEU A 14 -0.61 3.84 -13.01
CA LEU A 14 -1.73 3.47 -13.88
C LEU A 14 -2.99 3.22 -13.03
N TYR A 15 -4.13 3.70 -13.52
CA TYR A 15 -5.41 3.52 -12.85
C TYR A 15 -6.47 3.13 -13.88
N SER A 16 -7.08 1.96 -13.68
CA SER A 16 -8.30 1.58 -14.39
C SER A 16 -9.50 2.30 -13.78
N LEU A 17 -10.40 2.79 -14.61
CA LEU A 17 -11.68 3.35 -14.16
C LEU A 17 -12.81 2.34 -14.39
N ASP A 18 -13.57 2.06 -13.33
CA ASP A 18 -14.76 1.21 -13.38
C ASP A 18 -15.95 2.00 -13.95
N VAL A 19 -16.05 2.03 -15.28
CA VAL A 19 -17.04 2.83 -16.01
C VAL A 19 -18.24 1.96 -16.40
N HIS A 20 -19.43 2.37 -15.93
CA HIS A 20 -20.69 1.68 -16.22
C HIS A 20 -21.54 2.48 -17.23
N VAL A 21 -21.16 2.45 -18.51
CA VAL A 21 -21.91 3.09 -19.60
C VAL A 21 -21.99 2.15 -20.80
N GLU A 22 -23.17 2.01 -21.39
CA GLU A 22 -23.33 1.27 -22.64
C GLU A 22 -22.71 2.06 -23.81
N VAL A 23 -21.63 1.53 -24.39
CA VAL A 23 -20.90 2.16 -25.51
C VAL A 23 -21.38 1.65 -26.87
N GLY A 24 -21.63 0.35 -26.99
CA GLY A 24 -22.15 -0.33 -28.18
C GLY A 24 -22.17 -1.84 -27.97
N GLU A 25 -23.02 -2.57 -28.67
CA GLU A 25 -23.24 -4.02 -28.45
C GLU A 25 -21.97 -4.87 -28.71
N GLN A 26 -21.05 -4.37 -29.53
CA GLN A 26 -19.77 -5.03 -29.81
C GLN A 26 -18.72 -4.84 -28.72
N PHE A 27 -18.92 -3.89 -27.79
CA PHE A 27 -17.95 -3.52 -26.76
C PHE A 27 -18.37 -4.01 -25.37
N SER A 28 -17.39 -4.49 -24.62
CA SER A 28 -17.51 -4.82 -23.20
C SER A 28 -16.58 -3.94 -22.40
N LEU A 29 -17.12 -3.22 -21.42
CA LEU A 29 -16.31 -2.41 -20.51
C LEU A 29 -15.76 -3.27 -19.39
N ASP A 30 -14.49 -3.06 -19.08
CA ASP A 30 -13.71 -3.89 -18.18
C ASP A 30 -12.97 -3.04 -17.14
N TYR A 31 -12.64 -3.64 -16.01
CA TYR A 31 -11.93 -3.02 -14.89
C TYR A 31 -10.82 -3.94 -14.35
N LEU A 32 -9.61 -3.39 -14.23
CA LEU A 32 -8.43 -4.07 -13.69
C LEU A 32 -7.89 -3.32 -12.46
N ASP A 33 -7.78 -4.00 -11.32
CA ASP A 33 -7.14 -3.45 -10.13
C ASP A 33 -5.61 -3.56 -10.24
N PHE A 34 -5.00 -2.58 -10.89
CA PHE A 34 -3.56 -2.53 -11.11
C PHE A 34 -2.71 -2.50 -9.83
N ASP A 35 -3.30 -2.22 -8.66
CA ASP A 35 -2.57 -2.26 -7.40
C ASP A 35 -2.51 -3.65 -6.76
N ASN A 36 -3.53 -4.47 -7.00
CA ASN A 36 -3.70 -5.80 -6.38
C ASN A 36 -3.70 -6.98 -7.36
N GLN A 37 -3.57 -6.73 -8.66
CA GLN A 37 -3.40 -7.75 -9.69
C GLN A 37 -1.96 -7.75 -10.21
N SER A 38 -1.39 -8.95 -10.33
CA SER A 38 -0.13 -9.17 -11.02
C SER A 38 -0.29 -9.10 -12.54
N PHE A 39 0.81 -9.05 -13.29
CA PHE A 39 0.72 -9.17 -14.74
C PHE A 39 0.19 -10.53 -15.17
N GLU A 40 0.53 -11.61 -14.44
CA GLU A 40 -0.04 -12.95 -14.64
C GLU A 40 -1.57 -12.93 -14.43
N ASP A 41 -2.05 -12.32 -13.34
CA ASP A 41 -3.50 -12.21 -13.08
C ASP A 41 -4.23 -11.46 -14.21
N VAL A 42 -3.61 -10.40 -14.75
CA VAL A 42 -4.18 -9.65 -15.88
C VAL A 42 -4.21 -10.50 -17.15
N ILE A 43 -3.12 -11.22 -17.46
CA ILE A 43 -3.05 -12.11 -18.64
C ILE A 43 -4.13 -13.20 -18.53
N ASP A 44 -4.16 -13.92 -17.41
CA ASP A 44 -5.11 -15.00 -17.15
C ASP A 44 -6.56 -14.51 -17.23
N TYR A 45 -6.83 -13.33 -16.66
CA TYR A 45 -8.15 -12.72 -16.70
C TYR A 45 -8.58 -12.39 -18.13
N MET A 46 -7.71 -11.74 -18.91
CA MET A 46 -8.04 -11.36 -20.28
C MET A 46 -8.15 -12.57 -21.21
N GLU A 47 -7.38 -13.64 -20.99
CA GLU A 47 -7.53 -14.92 -21.69
C GLU A 47 -8.84 -15.63 -21.34
N PHE A 48 -9.25 -15.60 -20.07
CA PHE A 48 -10.51 -16.20 -19.63
C PHE A 48 -11.76 -15.56 -20.26
N LEU A 49 -11.72 -14.25 -20.51
CA LEU A 49 -12.85 -13.54 -21.14
C LEU A 49 -12.99 -13.77 -22.64
N GLU A 50 -12.01 -14.42 -23.28
CA GLU A 50 -12.02 -14.81 -24.70
C GLU A 50 -12.35 -13.65 -25.65
N PHE A 51 -11.82 -12.45 -25.38
CA PHE A 51 -12.00 -11.30 -26.27
C PHE A 51 -11.36 -11.54 -27.65
N GLU A 52 -11.99 -11.03 -28.70
CA GLU A 52 -11.40 -11.04 -30.05
C GLU A 52 -10.29 -9.99 -30.17
N GLN A 53 -10.47 -8.86 -29.50
CA GLN A 53 -9.54 -7.74 -29.42
C GLN A 53 -9.74 -7.04 -28.08
N TYR A 54 -8.66 -6.47 -27.54
CA TYR A 54 -8.70 -5.69 -26.31
C TYR A 54 -8.02 -4.34 -26.49
N TYR A 55 -8.67 -3.26 -26.06
CA TYR A 55 -8.10 -1.92 -26.14
C TYR A 55 -8.11 -1.23 -24.79
N PHE A 56 -6.94 -0.71 -24.41
CA PHE A 56 -6.83 0.26 -23.35
C PHE A 56 -7.12 1.65 -23.92
N VAL A 57 -8.18 2.29 -23.42
CA VAL A 57 -8.52 3.67 -23.80
C VAL A 57 -7.75 4.63 -22.89
N ALA A 58 -6.74 5.28 -23.45
CA ALA A 58 -5.87 6.20 -22.73
C ALA A 58 -6.56 7.57 -22.56
N LEU A 59 -6.82 7.96 -21.31
CA LEU A 59 -7.51 9.22 -20.98
C LEU A 59 -6.59 10.45 -21.00
N GLU A 60 -5.30 10.27 -20.68
CA GLU A 60 -4.29 11.33 -20.69
C GLU A 60 -2.96 10.80 -21.27
N GLU A 61 -1.83 11.14 -20.63
CA GLU A 61 -0.53 10.57 -20.94
C GLU A 61 -0.60 9.03 -20.90
N ASN A 62 0.20 8.37 -21.74
CA ASN A 62 0.16 6.92 -21.89
C ASN A 62 1.55 6.32 -22.10
N VAL A 63 2.59 6.97 -21.57
CA VAL A 63 3.98 6.58 -21.79
C VAL A 63 4.25 5.21 -21.17
N ARG A 64 3.90 5.00 -19.90
CA ARG A 64 4.04 3.68 -19.27
C ARG A 64 2.98 2.72 -19.76
N LEU A 65 1.75 3.18 -20.03
CA LEU A 65 0.70 2.33 -20.59
C LEU A 65 1.15 1.68 -21.91
N LYS A 66 1.87 2.41 -22.78
CA LYS A 66 2.49 1.85 -23.99
C LYS A 66 3.47 0.72 -23.69
N ARG A 67 4.30 0.88 -22.65
CA ARG A 67 5.23 -0.19 -22.20
C ARG A 67 4.46 -1.40 -21.66
N LEU A 68 3.41 -1.17 -20.87
CA LEU A 68 2.52 -2.23 -20.36
C LEU A 68 1.88 -3.00 -21.51
N VAL A 69 1.23 -2.32 -22.45
CA VAL A 69 0.53 -2.97 -23.57
C VAL A 69 1.51 -3.74 -24.45
N THR A 70 2.70 -3.18 -24.70
CA THR A 70 3.76 -3.90 -25.44
C THR A 70 4.22 -5.16 -24.69
N TYR A 71 4.29 -5.12 -23.36
CA TYR A 71 4.63 -6.29 -22.55
C TYR A 71 3.52 -7.35 -22.63
N LEU A 72 2.26 -6.96 -22.45
CA LEU A 72 1.10 -7.87 -22.50
C LEU A 72 0.88 -8.47 -23.89
N SER A 73 1.07 -7.69 -24.96
CA SER A 73 0.89 -8.15 -26.35
C SER A 73 1.84 -9.29 -26.72
N ASN A 74 2.99 -9.40 -26.04
CA ASN A 74 3.94 -10.49 -26.25
C ASN A 74 3.59 -11.75 -25.45
N LYS A 75 2.56 -11.70 -24.60
CA LYS A 75 2.16 -12.79 -23.70
C LYS A 75 0.80 -13.39 -24.07
N VAL A 76 -0.07 -12.65 -24.76
CA VAL A 76 -1.36 -13.16 -25.26
C VAL A 76 -1.31 -13.45 -26.78
N THR A 77 -2.32 -14.15 -27.28
CA THR A 77 -2.41 -14.56 -28.70
C THR A 77 -3.31 -13.67 -29.58
N TYR A 78 -4.11 -12.79 -28.97
CA TYR A 78 -5.03 -11.89 -29.68
C TYR A 78 -4.54 -10.43 -29.65
N PRO A 79 -5.04 -9.56 -30.55
CA PRO A 79 -4.63 -8.17 -30.60
C PRO A 79 -4.98 -7.40 -29.33
N ILE A 80 -3.96 -6.84 -28.67
CA ILE A 80 -4.10 -5.81 -27.64
C ILE A 80 -3.56 -4.49 -28.20
N GLY A 81 -4.28 -3.39 -27.99
CA GLY A 81 -3.86 -2.07 -28.41
C GLY A 81 -4.17 -0.96 -27.42
N ILE A 82 -3.76 0.25 -27.79
CA ILE A 82 -4.14 1.50 -27.12
C ILE A 82 -4.94 2.32 -28.11
N ILE A 83 -6.04 2.91 -27.64
CA ILE A 83 -6.77 3.96 -28.36
C ILE A 83 -6.67 5.22 -27.51
N GLU A 84 -6.17 6.31 -28.09
CA GLU A 84 -6.19 7.60 -27.41
C GLU A 84 -7.62 8.12 -27.31
N TRP A 85 -7.98 8.75 -26.20
CA TRP A 85 -9.33 9.23 -25.94
C TRP A 85 -9.91 10.03 -27.12
N ASN A 86 -9.15 10.97 -27.68
CA ASN A 86 -9.57 11.78 -28.83
C ASN A 86 -9.89 10.97 -30.09
N ASP A 87 -9.24 9.82 -30.28
CA ASP A 87 -9.52 8.92 -31.40
C ASP A 87 -10.67 7.99 -31.09
N PHE A 88 -10.79 7.55 -29.83
CA PHE A 88 -11.93 6.76 -29.36
C PHE A 88 -13.25 7.51 -29.50
N GLU A 89 -13.28 8.81 -29.17
CA GLU A 89 -14.46 9.66 -29.35
C GLU A 89 -14.97 9.64 -30.80
N LYS A 90 -14.07 9.64 -31.79
CA LYS A 90 -14.45 9.64 -33.21
C LYS A 90 -15.14 8.34 -33.66
N LEU A 91 -15.02 7.27 -32.88
CA LEU A 91 -15.62 5.96 -33.17
C LEU A 91 -17.08 5.85 -32.70
N LEU A 92 -17.55 6.80 -31.89
CA LEU A 92 -18.85 6.72 -31.23
C LEU A 92 -19.82 7.83 -31.67
N PRO A 93 -21.14 7.58 -31.63
CA PRO A 93 -22.13 8.64 -31.81
C PRO A 93 -22.02 9.72 -30.73
N SER A 94 -22.25 10.99 -31.08
CA SER A 94 -22.11 12.14 -30.17
C SER A 94 -22.88 12.00 -28.85
N GLU A 95 -24.05 11.36 -28.87
CA GLU A 95 -24.86 11.12 -27.66
C GLU A 95 -24.15 10.19 -26.66
N LYS A 96 -23.50 9.14 -27.17
CA LYS A 96 -22.75 8.18 -26.35
C LYS A 96 -21.49 8.82 -25.77
N ILE A 97 -20.78 9.63 -26.56
CA ILE A 97 -19.63 10.42 -26.10
C ILE A 97 -20.04 11.35 -24.95
N THR A 98 -21.13 12.10 -25.12
CA THR A 98 -21.61 13.04 -24.10
C THR A 98 -21.95 12.33 -22.80
N SER A 99 -22.59 11.16 -22.89
CA SER A 99 -22.88 10.31 -21.72
C SER A 99 -21.60 9.85 -21.03
N LEU A 100 -20.62 9.37 -21.81
CA LEU A 100 -19.36 8.85 -21.30
C LEU A 100 -18.51 9.95 -20.64
N GLN A 101 -18.38 11.12 -21.29
CA GLN A 101 -17.72 12.29 -20.72
C GLN A 101 -18.34 12.68 -19.39
N LYS A 102 -19.68 12.77 -19.32
CA LYS A 102 -20.38 13.09 -18.08
C LYS A 102 -20.14 12.03 -16.99
N THR A 103 -20.06 10.75 -17.35
CA THR A 103 -19.73 9.69 -16.38
C THR A 103 -18.30 9.84 -15.87
N LEU A 104 -17.32 10.06 -16.74
CA LEU A 104 -15.92 10.28 -16.35
C LEU A 104 -15.76 11.52 -15.48
N GLU A 105 -16.37 12.65 -15.86
CA GLU A 105 -16.37 13.90 -15.10
C GLU A 105 -16.99 13.74 -13.71
N ASN A 106 -17.97 12.85 -13.54
CA ASN A 106 -18.61 12.57 -12.26
C ASN A 106 -17.98 11.38 -11.52
N HIS A 107 -17.00 10.71 -12.12
CA HIS A 107 -16.38 9.53 -11.55
C HIS A 107 -15.52 9.92 -10.33
N ASN A 108 -15.91 9.44 -9.15
CA ASN A 108 -15.25 9.81 -7.89
C ASN A 108 -13.75 9.49 -7.87
N VAL A 109 -13.34 8.37 -8.48
CA VAL A 109 -11.93 8.01 -8.56
C VAL A 109 -11.21 8.98 -9.49
N TYR A 110 -11.78 9.29 -10.66
CA TYR A 110 -11.15 10.20 -11.62
C TYR A 110 -10.89 11.59 -11.02
N LYS A 111 -11.88 12.16 -10.31
CA LYS A 111 -11.70 13.43 -9.57
C LYS A 111 -10.59 13.37 -8.51
N LYS A 112 -10.45 12.24 -7.82
CA LYS A 112 -9.37 12.06 -6.83
C LYS A 112 -8.01 11.91 -7.50
N LEU A 113 -7.95 11.27 -8.67
CA LEU A 113 -6.72 11.06 -9.42
C LEU A 113 -6.17 12.37 -9.99
N THR A 114 -7.02 13.28 -10.47
CA THR A 114 -6.58 14.60 -10.95
C THR A 114 -5.93 15.42 -9.84
N GLU A 115 -6.42 15.31 -8.60
CA GLU A 115 -5.85 15.98 -7.42
C GLU A 115 -4.75 15.17 -6.71
N LEU A 116 -4.49 13.94 -7.15
CA LEU A 116 -3.55 13.04 -6.48
C LEU A 116 -2.14 13.60 -6.47
N ASN A 117 -1.52 13.64 -5.30
CA ASN A 117 -0.09 13.88 -5.17
C ASN A 117 0.66 12.55 -5.30
N THR A 118 1.12 12.26 -6.51
CA THR A 118 1.84 11.02 -6.88
C THR A 118 3.17 10.87 -6.13
N GLU A 119 3.87 11.97 -5.81
CA GLU A 119 5.08 11.94 -4.99
C GLU A 119 4.81 11.34 -3.61
N VAL A 120 3.69 11.70 -2.98
CA VAL A 120 3.26 11.12 -1.70
C VAL A 120 2.95 9.63 -1.84
N VAL A 121 2.30 9.22 -2.94
CA VAL A 121 2.01 7.80 -3.21
C VAL A 121 3.30 7.00 -3.35
N LEU A 122 4.25 7.48 -4.15
CA LEU A 122 5.55 6.83 -4.34
C LEU A 122 6.35 6.77 -3.04
N LYS A 123 6.37 7.86 -2.23
CA LYS A 123 7.00 7.86 -0.90
C LYS A 123 6.35 6.85 0.03
N ASN A 124 5.02 6.69 0.00
CA ASN A 124 4.33 5.68 0.78
C ASN A 124 4.67 4.25 0.32
N GLY A 125 4.80 4.02 -0.99
CA GLY A 125 5.31 2.76 -1.53
C GLY A 125 6.73 2.45 -1.06
N TYR A 126 7.62 3.44 -1.13
CA TYR A 126 8.99 3.31 -0.63
C TYR A 126 9.04 3.06 0.89
N ARG A 127 8.18 3.71 1.67
CA ARG A 127 8.05 3.45 3.10
C ARG A 127 7.61 2.02 3.40
N ALA A 128 6.59 1.54 2.70
CA ALA A 128 6.12 0.15 2.82
C ALA A 128 7.24 -0.85 2.47
N PHE A 129 8.03 -0.55 1.43
CA PHE A 129 9.21 -1.32 1.05
C PHE A 129 10.25 -1.37 2.16
N ARG A 130 10.76 -0.20 2.59
CA ARG A 130 11.83 -0.12 3.59
C ARG A 130 11.40 -0.62 4.97
N SER A 131 10.11 -0.57 5.32
CA SER A 131 9.62 -1.15 6.56
C SER A 131 9.18 -2.61 6.43
N ALA A 132 9.06 -3.16 5.21
CA ALA A 132 8.47 -4.47 4.93
C ALA A 132 7.05 -4.66 5.51
N VAL A 133 6.22 -3.60 5.50
CA VAL A 133 4.84 -3.64 6.02
C VAL A 133 3.85 -3.30 4.92
N TYR A 134 3.01 -4.28 4.56
CA TYR A 134 1.99 -4.19 3.52
C TYR A 134 0.62 -4.61 4.08
N PRO A 135 -0.11 -3.69 4.72
CA PRO A 135 -1.33 -4.05 5.45
C PRO A 135 -2.42 -4.59 4.52
N ASN A 136 -2.57 -3.99 3.34
CA ASN A 136 -3.68 -4.27 2.43
C ASN A 136 -3.31 -5.17 1.24
N LEU A 137 -2.06 -5.63 1.15
CA LEU A 137 -1.61 -6.41 0.00
C LEU A 137 -1.76 -7.91 0.26
N THR A 138 -2.22 -8.62 -0.77
CA THR A 138 -2.29 -10.08 -0.80
C THR A 138 -0.89 -10.68 -0.66
N LYS A 139 -0.76 -11.79 0.08
CA LYS A 139 0.51 -12.48 0.25
C LYS A 139 0.99 -13.02 -1.11
N GLY A 140 2.25 -12.78 -1.47
CA GLY A 140 2.88 -13.31 -2.68
C GLY A 140 2.91 -12.33 -3.85
N LEU A 141 2.02 -11.34 -3.88
CA LEU A 141 2.04 -10.32 -4.91
C LEU A 141 3.26 -9.40 -4.71
N LEU A 142 4.22 -9.45 -5.62
CA LEU A 142 5.44 -8.64 -5.52
C LEU A 142 5.12 -7.19 -5.87
N LYS A 143 5.34 -6.26 -4.93
CA LYS A 143 5.07 -4.83 -5.13
C LYS A 143 6.34 -4.03 -5.34
N HIS A 144 7.42 -4.40 -4.65
CA HIS A 144 8.66 -3.62 -4.66
C HIS A 144 9.90 -4.51 -4.71
N LEU A 145 10.89 -4.07 -5.47
CA LEU A 145 12.19 -4.73 -5.58
C LEU A 145 13.29 -3.67 -5.52
N LEU A 146 14.35 -3.91 -4.75
CA LEU A 146 15.60 -3.16 -4.86
C LEU A 146 16.60 -3.98 -5.67
N VAL A 147 17.27 -3.36 -6.62
CA VAL A 147 18.23 -4.02 -7.53
C VAL A 147 19.51 -3.20 -7.62
N ASP A 148 20.65 -3.83 -7.36
CA ASP A 148 21.97 -3.22 -7.59
C ASP A 148 22.44 -3.31 -9.05
N GLN A 149 22.11 -4.39 -9.76
CA GLN A 149 22.45 -4.63 -11.17
C GLN A 149 21.16 -4.82 -12.01
N LEU A 150 20.62 -3.72 -12.53
CA LEU A 150 19.26 -3.69 -13.09
C LEU A 150 19.11 -4.55 -14.35
N ASP A 151 20.02 -4.38 -15.31
CA ASP A 151 19.96 -5.14 -16.57
C ASP A 151 20.19 -6.65 -16.36
N GLU A 152 21.04 -7.04 -15.40
CA GLU A 152 21.25 -8.44 -15.04
C GLU A 152 19.96 -9.06 -14.49
N PHE A 153 19.32 -8.38 -13.55
CA PHE A 153 18.03 -8.83 -13.01
C PHE A 153 16.99 -9.01 -14.12
N LEU A 154 16.83 -8.02 -14.99
CA LEU A 154 15.81 -8.05 -16.05
C LEU A 154 16.04 -9.14 -17.09
N ASN A 155 17.30 -9.47 -17.39
CA ASN A 155 17.63 -10.54 -18.34
C ASN A 155 17.40 -11.92 -17.75
N ASP A 156 17.93 -12.16 -16.55
CA ASP A 156 17.98 -13.50 -15.96
C ASP A 156 16.68 -13.87 -15.24
N ASN A 157 15.89 -12.87 -14.81
CA ASN A 157 14.73 -13.05 -13.94
C ASN A 157 13.44 -12.47 -14.55
N LYS A 158 13.38 -12.32 -15.88
CA LYS A 158 12.22 -11.73 -16.59
C LYS A 158 10.87 -12.37 -16.25
N GLU A 159 10.84 -13.67 -15.94
CA GLU A 159 9.60 -14.37 -15.59
C GLU A 159 9.13 -14.03 -14.18
N LEU A 160 10.02 -13.55 -13.28
CA LEU A 160 9.59 -13.04 -11.98
C LEU A 160 8.70 -11.82 -12.13
N LEU A 161 8.89 -11.02 -13.19
CA LEU A 161 8.05 -9.85 -13.45
C LEU A 161 6.57 -10.23 -13.55
N LEU A 162 6.22 -11.43 -14.04
CA LEU A 162 4.82 -11.86 -14.15
C LEU A 162 4.07 -11.79 -12.81
N HIS A 163 4.77 -12.02 -11.70
CA HIS A 163 4.19 -12.05 -10.35
C HIS A 163 4.24 -10.69 -9.64
N PHE A 164 4.69 -9.65 -10.33
CA PHE A 164 4.65 -8.29 -9.81
C PHE A 164 3.28 -7.67 -10.06
N ALA A 165 2.79 -6.90 -9.08
CA ALA A 165 1.64 -6.03 -9.27
C ALA A 165 1.87 -5.12 -10.48
N VAL A 166 0.80 -4.78 -11.22
CA VAL A 166 0.93 -3.87 -12.36
C VAL A 166 1.55 -2.55 -11.88
N ASN A 167 1.05 -1.92 -10.82
CA ASN A 167 1.68 -0.76 -10.17
C ASN A 167 2.79 -1.15 -9.19
N SER A 168 3.73 -1.99 -9.62
CA SER A 168 4.95 -2.27 -8.86
C SER A 168 6.09 -1.32 -9.21
N ALA A 169 7.06 -1.19 -8.30
CA ALA A 169 8.25 -0.38 -8.52
C ALA A 169 9.55 -1.17 -8.28
N ILE A 170 10.52 -0.93 -9.16
CA ILE A 170 11.90 -1.37 -9.02
C ILE A 170 12.73 -0.15 -8.62
N TYR A 171 13.40 -0.23 -7.49
CA TYR A 171 14.34 0.76 -7.00
C TYR A 171 15.75 0.38 -7.48
N SER A 172 16.39 1.27 -8.23
CA SER A 172 17.76 1.09 -8.68
C SER A 172 18.38 2.44 -9.04
N ASP A 173 19.66 2.61 -8.75
CA ASP A 173 20.42 3.79 -9.19
C ASP A 173 21.06 3.58 -10.58
N GLU A 174 20.92 2.38 -11.16
CA GLU A 174 21.32 2.11 -12.54
C GLU A 174 20.23 2.52 -13.53
N GLN A 175 20.66 3.03 -14.68
CA GLN A 175 19.76 3.21 -15.82
C GLN A 175 19.68 1.90 -16.61
N SER A 176 18.46 1.43 -16.85
CA SER A 176 18.23 0.26 -17.70
C SER A 176 18.50 0.59 -19.17
N ASN A 177 19.14 -0.33 -19.89
CA ASN A 177 19.26 -0.25 -21.34
C ASN A 177 17.98 -0.72 -22.07
N SER A 178 17.06 -1.40 -21.36
CA SER A 178 15.76 -1.82 -21.90
C SER A 178 14.73 -0.69 -21.81
N SER A 179 14.11 -0.36 -22.94
CA SER A 179 13.06 0.67 -23.04
C SER A 179 11.65 0.16 -22.70
N ASN A 180 11.45 -1.16 -22.62
CA ASN A 180 10.12 -1.79 -22.63
C ASN A 180 9.77 -2.49 -21.30
N ILE A 181 10.14 -1.87 -20.18
CA ILE A 181 9.84 -2.40 -18.85
C ILE A 181 8.46 -1.89 -18.42
N PRO A 182 7.50 -2.79 -18.08
CA PRO A 182 6.15 -2.40 -17.71
C PRO A 182 6.05 -1.85 -16.29
N THR A 183 7.05 -2.07 -15.43
CA THR A 183 7.10 -1.61 -14.04
C THR A 183 7.60 -0.16 -13.93
N ILE A 184 7.37 0.46 -12.78
CA ILE A 184 7.93 1.79 -12.45
C ILE A 184 9.39 1.59 -12.05
N ILE A 185 10.31 2.45 -12.51
CA ILE A 185 11.71 2.44 -12.08
C ILE A 185 12.03 3.77 -11.43
N LYS A 186 12.49 3.76 -10.17
CA LYS A 186 12.88 4.97 -9.42
C LYS A 186 14.27 4.84 -8.82
N SER A 187 14.98 5.96 -8.74
CA SER A 187 16.28 6.01 -8.07
C SER A 187 16.09 6.09 -6.56
N LEU A 188 17.04 5.56 -5.80
CA LEU A 188 17.06 5.75 -4.35
C LEU A 188 17.23 7.23 -3.98
N ALA A 189 17.84 8.03 -4.85
CA ALA A 189 18.01 9.47 -4.66
C ALA A 189 16.68 10.23 -4.57
N ASP A 190 15.61 9.70 -5.20
CA ASP A 190 14.26 10.28 -5.16
C ASP A 190 13.65 10.24 -3.74
N PHE A 191 14.21 9.39 -2.87
CA PHE A 191 13.70 9.13 -1.50
C PHE A 191 14.71 9.49 -0.41
N LYS A 192 15.72 10.33 -0.71
CA LYS A 192 16.78 10.70 0.25
C LYS A 192 16.29 11.29 1.57
N ASP A 193 15.10 11.91 1.58
CA ASP A 193 14.49 12.51 2.78
C ASP A 193 13.74 11.47 3.65
N GLU A 194 13.61 10.23 3.18
CA GLU A 194 12.99 9.14 3.94
C GLU A 194 14.03 8.43 4.81
N ILE A 195 14.08 8.84 6.08
CA ILE A 195 15.05 8.35 7.06
C ILE A 195 14.48 7.17 7.85
N PHE A 196 15.27 6.08 7.91
CA PHE A 196 14.99 4.87 8.68
C PHE A 196 16.14 4.57 9.65
N ASP A 197 15.79 4.19 10.87
CA ASP A 197 16.74 3.67 11.85
C ASP A 197 16.83 2.15 11.70
N GLU A 198 18.07 1.65 11.65
CA GLU A 198 18.37 0.23 11.82
C GLU A 198 18.41 -0.08 13.32
N ILE A 199 17.55 -1.00 13.76
CA ILE A 199 17.47 -1.44 15.16
C ILE A 199 17.33 -2.96 15.23
N THR A 200 17.78 -3.53 16.34
CA THR A 200 17.62 -4.97 16.60
C THR A 200 16.20 -5.30 17.07
N THR A 201 15.77 -6.55 16.89
CA THR A 201 14.50 -7.05 17.42
C THR A 201 14.35 -6.79 18.93
N ASN A 202 15.42 -7.00 19.72
CA ASN A 202 15.37 -6.75 21.17
C ASN A 202 15.19 -5.27 21.50
N LYS A 203 15.85 -4.36 20.77
CA LYS A 203 15.66 -2.93 20.97
C LYS A 203 14.23 -2.51 20.61
N LEU A 204 13.67 -3.06 19.53
CA LEU A 204 12.29 -2.79 19.14
C LEU A 204 11.30 -3.30 20.20
N LYS A 205 11.48 -4.54 20.69
CA LYS A 205 10.68 -5.10 21.80
C LYS A 205 10.70 -4.20 23.04
N ASN A 206 11.88 -3.81 23.49
CA ASN A 206 12.03 -2.91 24.64
C ASN A 206 11.33 -1.56 24.42
N THR A 207 11.30 -1.07 23.18
CA THR A 207 10.62 0.19 22.84
C THR A 207 9.09 0.01 22.88
N ILE A 208 8.59 -1.13 22.40
CA ILE A 208 7.16 -1.48 22.50
C ILE A 208 6.77 -1.64 23.97
N ASP A 209 7.57 -2.34 24.78
CA ASP A 209 7.32 -2.50 26.21
C ASP A 209 7.32 -1.16 26.94
N TYR A 210 8.23 -0.25 26.58
CA TYR A 210 8.22 1.11 27.11
C TYR A 210 6.93 1.84 26.75
N PHE A 211 6.47 1.73 25.50
CA PHE A 211 5.18 2.28 25.08
C PHE A 211 4.01 1.67 25.86
N LEU A 212 3.95 0.35 26.00
CA LEU A 212 2.89 -0.32 26.76
C LEU A 212 2.85 0.13 28.22
N ASN A 213 3.99 0.52 28.79
CA ASN A 213 4.08 0.98 30.18
C ASN A 213 3.89 2.50 30.37
N SER A 214 4.03 3.32 29.32
CA SER A 214 4.06 4.79 29.46
C SER A 214 3.14 5.55 28.50
N GLY A 215 2.66 4.90 27.43
CA GLY A 215 1.98 5.55 26.31
C GLY A 215 2.91 6.37 25.41
N GLN A 216 4.22 6.34 25.60
CA GLN A 216 5.16 7.14 24.83
C GLN A 216 5.94 6.33 23.79
N VAL A 217 6.10 6.90 22.59
CA VAL A 217 6.97 6.35 21.54
C VAL A 217 8.27 7.15 21.51
N THR A 218 9.40 6.48 21.76
CA THR A 218 10.72 7.12 21.86
C THR A 218 11.52 7.11 20.56
N LEU A 219 11.04 6.41 19.54
CA LEU A 219 11.67 6.36 18.23
C LEU A 219 11.51 7.69 17.50
N LYS A 220 12.63 8.22 16.98
CA LYS A 220 12.63 9.46 16.20
C LYS A 220 12.34 9.21 14.73
N ASN A 221 12.87 8.11 14.19
CA ASN A 221 12.73 7.76 12.78
C ASN A 221 11.85 6.51 12.60
N LYS A 222 11.50 6.22 11.34
CA LYS A 222 10.85 4.96 10.95
C LYS A 222 11.83 3.82 11.20
N VAL A 223 11.33 2.62 11.36
CA VAL A 223 12.19 1.43 11.58
C VAL A 223 12.38 0.71 10.26
N LEU A 224 13.64 0.47 9.90
CA LEU A 224 14.02 -0.37 8.76
C LEU A 224 13.60 -1.82 9.04
N ASP A 225 13.02 -2.48 8.03
CA ASP A 225 12.61 -3.89 8.08
C ASP A 225 11.66 -4.22 9.25
N TYR A 226 10.89 -3.23 9.75
CA TYR A 226 9.97 -3.39 10.89
C TYR A 226 9.10 -4.66 10.80
N GLY A 227 8.48 -4.92 9.65
CA GLY A 227 7.63 -6.08 9.42
C GLY A 227 8.38 -7.39 9.55
N ILE A 228 9.65 -7.45 9.16
CA ILE A 228 10.52 -8.63 9.31
C ILE A 228 10.86 -8.82 10.79
N LEU A 229 11.28 -7.74 11.46
CA LEU A 229 11.63 -7.77 12.89
C LEU A 229 10.45 -8.20 13.78
N MET A 230 9.23 -7.84 13.38
CA MET A 230 7.99 -8.12 14.12
C MET A 230 7.24 -9.37 13.65
N GLY A 231 7.69 -10.04 12.59
CA GLY A 231 7.01 -11.22 12.07
C GLY A 231 5.68 -10.95 11.35
N MET A 232 5.53 -9.74 10.80
CA MET A 232 4.36 -9.32 10.02
C MET A 232 4.63 -9.26 8.52
N SER A 233 5.90 -9.34 8.11
CA SER A 233 6.28 -9.26 6.71
C SER A 233 5.72 -10.46 5.94
N LYS A 234 5.28 -10.16 4.73
CA LYS A 234 4.80 -11.10 3.74
C LYS A 234 5.75 -11.05 2.55
N PHE A 235 5.68 -12.04 1.67
CA PHE A 235 6.43 -12.03 0.42
C PHE A 235 5.82 -11.03 -0.57
N ASN A 236 6.11 -9.75 -0.35
CA ASN A 236 5.64 -8.63 -1.17
C ASN A 236 6.80 -7.74 -1.64
N SER A 237 8.00 -7.96 -1.11
CA SER A 237 9.19 -7.26 -1.54
C SER A 237 10.44 -8.12 -1.52
N LEU A 238 11.40 -7.71 -2.34
CA LEU A 238 12.65 -8.41 -2.57
C LEU A 238 13.82 -7.42 -2.64
N ILE A 239 15.01 -7.92 -2.34
CA ILE A 239 16.27 -7.25 -2.65
C ILE A 239 17.10 -8.20 -3.49
N PHE A 240 17.52 -7.74 -4.66
CA PHE A 240 18.46 -8.41 -5.53
C PHE A 240 19.83 -7.74 -5.40
N LYS A 241 20.81 -8.50 -4.97
CA LYS A 241 22.18 -8.02 -4.79
C LYS A 241 23.19 -9.07 -5.23
N GLY A 242 24.06 -8.73 -6.17
CA GLY A 242 25.14 -9.61 -6.66
C GLY A 242 24.64 -11.00 -7.07
N GLY A 243 23.55 -11.07 -7.83
CA GLY A 243 22.97 -12.34 -8.29
C GLY A 243 22.18 -13.13 -7.24
N GLN A 244 21.88 -12.55 -6.07
CA GLN A 244 21.20 -13.21 -4.95
C GLN A 244 19.94 -12.46 -4.51
N PHE A 245 18.94 -13.20 -4.03
CA PHE A 245 17.68 -12.66 -3.51
C PHE A 245 17.61 -12.70 -1.99
N TYR A 246 17.23 -11.56 -1.40
CA TYR A 246 17.09 -11.36 0.04
C TYR A 246 15.74 -10.77 0.42
N LEU A 247 15.35 -10.97 1.67
CA LEU A 247 14.13 -10.37 2.24
C LEU A 247 14.38 -9.08 3.01
N ASP A 248 15.55 -8.89 3.61
CA ASP A 248 15.90 -7.76 4.48
C ASP A 248 16.92 -6.81 3.87
N SER A 249 16.83 -5.54 4.24
CA SER A 249 17.68 -4.44 3.74
C SER A 249 19.18 -4.68 3.96
N ALA A 250 19.53 -5.41 5.02
CA ALA A 250 20.91 -5.76 5.35
C ALA A 250 21.43 -7.04 4.65
N ALA A 251 20.61 -7.70 3.82
CA ALA A 251 20.95 -8.90 3.07
C ALA A 251 21.41 -10.10 3.94
N ASN A 252 20.78 -10.29 5.10
CA ASN A 252 21.07 -11.44 5.98
C ASN A 252 20.14 -12.64 5.73
N ILE A 253 18.97 -12.41 5.14
CA ILE A 253 17.95 -13.43 4.90
C ILE A 253 17.94 -13.79 3.42
N LEU A 254 18.93 -14.60 3.02
CA LEU A 254 19.00 -15.18 1.68
C LEU A 254 17.85 -16.15 1.45
N ILE A 255 17.18 -16.02 0.30
CA ILE A 255 16.08 -16.89 -0.14
C ILE A 255 16.31 -17.56 -1.49
N GLY A 256 17.31 -17.14 -2.26
CA GLY A 256 17.60 -17.75 -3.55
C GLY A 256 18.61 -16.99 -4.39
N TYR A 257 18.73 -17.41 -5.64
CA TYR A 257 19.72 -16.93 -6.61
C TYR A 257 19.05 -16.52 -7.92
N SER A 258 19.75 -15.73 -8.73
CA SER A 258 19.33 -15.35 -10.09
C SER A 258 18.95 -16.58 -10.92
N GLY A 259 17.88 -16.46 -11.71
CA GLY A 259 17.35 -17.53 -12.57
C GLY A 259 16.45 -18.56 -11.87
N GLU A 260 16.23 -18.43 -10.55
CA GLU A 260 15.30 -19.29 -9.82
C GLU A 260 13.83 -18.90 -10.05
N THR A 261 12.93 -19.88 -10.00
CA THR A 261 11.49 -19.64 -10.22
C THR A 261 10.87 -18.91 -9.04
N TYR A 262 9.79 -18.16 -9.31
CA TYR A 262 9.01 -17.50 -8.27
C TYR A 262 8.55 -18.48 -7.18
N GLN A 263 8.06 -19.66 -7.54
CA GLN A 263 7.59 -20.65 -6.56
C GLN A 263 8.71 -21.10 -5.62
N LYS A 264 9.94 -21.23 -6.12
CA LYS A 264 11.10 -21.55 -5.27
C LYS A 264 11.38 -20.43 -4.27
N LEU A 265 11.48 -19.19 -4.76
CA LEU A 265 11.72 -18.01 -3.93
C LEU A 265 10.60 -17.81 -2.89
N PHE A 266 9.35 -17.93 -3.31
CA PHE A 266 8.16 -17.80 -2.46
C PHE A 266 8.12 -18.85 -1.34
N ASN A 267 8.47 -20.10 -1.65
CA ASN A 267 8.51 -21.19 -0.68
C ASN A 267 9.60 -20.96 0.37
N GLU A 268 10.82 -20.63 -0.07
CA GLU A 268 11.92 -20.29 0.83
C GLU A 268 11.58 -19.08 1.70
N ALA A 269 11.05 -18.01 1.09
CA ALA A 269 10.61 -16.83 1.82
C ALA A 269 9.54 -17.16 2.86
N SER A 270 8.52 -17.94 2.51
CA SER A 270 7.48 -18.37 3.44
C SER A 270 8.06 -19.15 4.62
N MET A 271 9.04 -20.03 4.38
CA MET A 271 9.71 -20.77 5.45
C MET A 271 10.53 -19.88 6.38
N LYS A 272 11.22 -18.87 5.84
CA LYS A 272 12.05 -17.94 6.63
C LYS A 272 11.18 -16.97 7.43
N LEU A 273 10.17 -16.37 6.80
CA LEU A 273 9.26 -15.41 7.44
C LEU A 273 8.46 -16.05 8.58
N ASN A 274 7.99 -17.30 8.41
CA ASN A 274 7.28 -18.02 9.47
C ASN A 274 8.15 -18.32 10.70
N LYS A 275 9.48 -18.34 10.57
CA LYS A 275 10.41 -18.52 11.69
C LYS A 275 10.69 -17.22 12.45
N GLN A 276 10.42 -16.08 11.82
CA GLN A 276 10.61 -14.77 12.40
C GLN A 276 9.33 -14.38 13.13
N GLY A 277 9.10 -14.99 14.29
CA GLY A 277 7.99 -14.65 15.17
C GLY A 277 8.46 -13.79 16.33
N THR A 278 7.63 -12.82 16.73
CA THR A 278 7.76 -12.22 18.06
C THR A 278 6.62 -12.72 18.96
N GLU A 279 6.83 -12.72 20.27
CA GLU A 279 5.77 -12.99 21.25
C GLU A 279 4.77 -11.82 21.35
N ILE A 280 5.06 -10.70 20.69
CA ILE A 280 4.19 -9.52 20.65
C ILE A 280 3.02 -9.83 19.72
N LEU A 281 1.81 -9.58 20.21
CA LEU A 281 0.60 -9.87 19.46
C LEU A 281 0.52 -9.01 18.18
N PRO A 282 0.04 -9.57 17.05
CA PRO A 282 0.00 -8.87 15.77
C PRO A 282 -0.69 -7.50 15.84
N GLU A 283 -1.77 -7.38 16.61
CA GLU A 283 -2.50 -6.13 16.77
C GLU A 283 -1.65 -5.01 17.40
N ILE A 284 -0.83 -5.33 18.40
CA ILE A 284 0.12 -4.37 19.00
C ILE A 284 1.20 -4.01 17.98
N SER A 285 1.69 -4.99 17.23
CA SER A 285 2.71 -4.77 16.20
C SER A 285 2.23 -3.82 15.10
N TYR A 286 0.98 -3.95 14.63
CA TYR A 286 0.37 -3.02 13.67
C TYR A 286 0.09 -1.65 14.28
N LEU A 287 -0.46 -1.61 15.50
CA LEU A 287 -0.69 -0.37 16.24
C LEU A 287 0.59 0.43 16.35
N PHE A 288 1.66 -0.19 16.87
CA PHE A 288 2.92 0.49 17.14
C PHE A 288 3.57 1.03 15.85
N PHE A 289 3.45 0.31 14.72
CA PHE A 289 3.85 0.81 13.41
C PHE A 289 3.15 2.13 13.05
N MET A 290 1.83 2.21 13.27
CA MET A 290 1.07 3.44 13.06
C MET A 290 1.48 4.55 14.04
N LEU A 291 1.75 4.22 15.31
CA LEU A 291 2.16 5.21 16.31
C LEU A 291 3.52 5.84 15.98
N ILE A 292 4.46 5.08 15.41
CA ILE A 292 5.72 5.63 14.90
C ILE A 292 5.43 6.67 13.82
N ALA A 293 4.58 6.35 12.83
CA ALA A 293 4.23 7.27 11.76
C ALA A 293 3.57 8.56 12.28
N ILE A 294 2.66 8.46 13.26
CA ILE A 294 2.03 9.62 13.90
C ILE A 294 3.07 10.45 14.66
N SER A 295 3.98 9.81 15.39
CA SER A 295 4.99 10.49 16.20
C SER A 295 5.94 11.34 15.35
N GLN A 296 6.27 10.89 14.14
CA GLN A 296 7.09 11.65 13.21
C GLN A 296 6.41 12.94 12.72
N GLN A 297 5.09 12.90 12.54
CA GLN A 297 4.35 14.06 12.04
C GLN A 297 4.19 15.15 13.11
N TYR A 298 4.13 14.77 14.39
CA TYR A 298 3.70 15.70 15.44
C TYR A 298 4.66 15.92 16.62
N SER A 299 5.73 15.13 16.73
CA SER A 299 6.79 15.21 17.76
C SER A 299 6.32 15.19 19.23
N ASN A 300 7.02 14.46 20.10
CA ASN A 300 6.74 14.40 21.55
C ASN A 300 5.27 14.06 21.87
N MET A 301 4.75 13.02 21.22
CA MET A 301 3.37 12.56 21.41
C MET A 301 3.26 11.57 22.57
N GLU A 302 2.21 11.76 23.37
CA GLU A 302 1.70 10.77 24.35
C GLU A 302 0.45 10.13 23.77
N PHE A 303 0.35 8.81 23.88
CA PHE A 303 -0.71 8.01 23.29
C PHE A 303 -1.55 7.31 24.36
N VAL A 304 -2.84 7.23 24.07
CA VAL A 304 -3.83 6.46 24.82
C VAL A 304 -4.47 5.48 23.84
N THR A 305 -4.25 4.21 24.13
CA THR A 305 -4.77 3.05 23.40
C THR A 305 -5.34 2.06 24.42
N PRO A 306 -6.05 1.00 23.98
CA PRO A 306 -6.51 -0.02 24.92
C PRO A 306 -5.35 -0.68 25.68
N TYR A 307 -4.19 -0.83 25.04
CA TYR A 307 -3.13 -1.73 25.51
C TYR A 307 -2.09 -1.09 26.42
N ASN A 308 -1.94 0.24 26.40
CA ASN A 308 -0.92 0.91 27.19
C ASN A 308 -1.45 1.46 28.51
N ASN A 309 -0.58 1.50 29.51
CA ASN A 309 -0.77 2.29 30.71
C ASN A 309 -0.64 3.77 30.38
N TYR A 310 -1.54 4.56 30.92
CA TYR A 310 -1.46 6.02 30.91
C TYR A 310 -1.88 6.56 32.28
N TYR A 311 -3.17 6.88 32.54
CA TYR A 311 -3.66 7.09 33.91
C TYR A 311 -4.31 5.84 34.51
N ILE A 312 -4.93 5.00 33.69
CA ILE A 312 -5.48 3.70 34.12
C ILE A 312 -4.72 2.54 33.45
N PRO A 313 -4.70 1.34 34.06
CA PRO A 313 -4.03 0.18 33.49
C PRO A 313 -4.57 -0.16 32.10
N GLY A 314 -3.68 -0.52 31.18
CA GLY A 314 -4.06 -1.09 29.90
C GLY A 314 -4.87 -2.38 30.08
N VAL A 315 -5.74 -2.66 29.11
CA VAL A 315 -6.49 -3.92 29.06
C VAL A 315 -5.68 -5.00 28.36
N ALA A 316 -5.92 -6.26 28.75
CA ALA A 316 -5.31 -7.38 28.07
C ALA A 316 -5.68 -7.36 26.57
N PRO A 317 -4.73 -7.62 25.67
CA PRO A 317 -5.00 -7.66 24.23
C PRO A 317 -6.14 -8.62 23.85
N ASN A 318 -6.89 -8.30 22.79
CA ASN A 318 -8.12 -8.98 22.36
C ASN A 318 -9.34 -8.86 23.32
N THR A 319 -9.21 -8.17 24.46
CA THR A 319 -10.37 -7.93 25.35
C THR A 319 -11.27 -6.84 24.79
N VAL A 320 -10.66 -5.77 24.27
CA VAL A 320 -11.35 -4.61 23.70
C VAL A 320 -10.80 -4.39 22.30
N PRO A 321 -11.64 -4.19 21.28
CA PRO A 321 -11.16 -3.95 19.91
C PRO A 321 -10.46 -2.59 19.80
N LEU A 322 -9.36 -2.53 19.04
CA LEU A 322 -8.72 -1.27 18.67
C LEU A 322 -9.58 -0.46 17.69
N GLY A 323 -10.50 0.35 18.22
CA GLY A 323 -11.34 1.26 17.42
C GLY A 323 -10.82 2.70 17.36
N TRP A 324 -10.20 3.18 18.44
CA TRP A 324 -9.76 4.55 18.60
C TRP A 324 -8.36 4.63 19.18
N ILE A 325 -7.61 5.65 18.75
CA ILE A 325 -6.34 6.07 19.35
C ILE A 325 -6.50 7.54 19.74
N ALA A 326 -6.28 7.86 21.00
CA ALA A 326 -6.15 9.25 21.43
C ALA A 326 -4.66 9.58 21.56
N PHE A 327 -4.27 10.79 21.17
CA PHE A 327 -2.89 11.23 21.32
C PHE A 327 -2.78 12.74 21.50
N LYS A 328 -1.77 13.19 22.24
CA LYS A 328 -1.55 14.61 22.52
C LYS A 328 -0.09 14.99 22.53
N ASN A 329 0.17 16.26 22.25
CA ASN A 329 1.40 16.93 22.63
C ASN A 329 1.08 18.10 23.56
N LEU A 330 2.07 18.92 23.91
CA LEU A 330 1.91 20.07 24.81
C LEU A 330 0.80 21.04 24.40
N ASN A 331 0.48 21.13 23.10
CA ASN A 331 -0.39 22.17 22.55
C ASN A 331 -1.71 21.64 22.00
N ASN A 332 -1.81 20.35 21.67
CA ASN A 332 -2.95 19.80 20.94
C ASN A 332 -3.29 18.39 21.42
N CYS A 333 -4.58 18.09 21.44
CA CYS A 333 -5.12 16.76 21.67
C CYS A 333 -5.88 16.28 20.42
N PHE A 334 -5.77 15.00 20.13
CA PHE A 334 -6.38 14.37 18.97
C PHE A 334 -7.03 13.04 19.31
N ALA A 335 -8.05 12.68 18.53
CA ALA A 335 -8.64 11.36 18.49
C ALA A 335 -8.65 10.87 17.04
N TYR A 336 -8.16 9.65 16.81
CA TYR A 336 -8.15 9.00 15.52
C TYR A 336 -9.03 7.75 15.55
N ASN A 337 -9.99 7.69 14.64
CA ASN A 337 -10.86 6.54 14.46
C ASN A 337 -10.26 5.61 13.41
N LEU A 338 -9.93 4.38 13.78
CA LEU A 338 -9.33 3.42 12.84
C LEU A 338 -10.31 2.91 11.79
N GLN A 339 -11.62 2.88 12.09
CA GLN A 339 -12.63 2.30 11.20
C GLN A 339 -12.90 3.20 9.98
N ASN A 340 -12.96 4.52 10.19
CA ASN A 340 -13.26 5.47 9.11
C ASN A 340 -12.06 6.35 8.72
N GLY A 341 -10.91 6.18 9.38
CA GLY A 341 -9.68 6.92 9.08
C GLY A 341 -9.74 8.42 9.39
N ARG A 342 -10.73 8.88 10.17
CA ARG A 342 -10.88 10.30 10.48
C ARG A 342 -10.07 10.70 11.71
N LEU A 343 -9.41 11.85 11.60
CA LEU A 343 -8.68 12.50 12.68
C LEU A 343 -9.48 13.71 13.19
N PHE A 344 -9.68 13.79 14.50
CA PHE A 344 -10.40 14.87 15.16
C PHE A 344 -9.47 15.62 16.10
N LYS A 345 -9.47 16.95 16.02
CA LYS A 345 -8.89 17.81 17.06
C LYS A 345 -9.87 17.92 18.22
N ILE A 346 -9.42 17.60 19.42
CA ILE A 346 -10.24 17.57 20.63
C ILE A 346 -9.62 18.45 21.72
N ASN A 347 -10.37 18.69 22.79
CA ASN A 347 -9.86 19.38 23.97
C ASN A 347 -9.32 18.36 25.01
N GLN A 348 -8.65 18.89 26.05
CA GLN A 348 -8.04 18.09 27.11
C GLN A 348 -9.06 17.22 27.87
N LEU A 349 -10.26 17.75 28.13
CA LEU A 349 -11.33 17.00 28.81
C LEU A 349 -11.71 15.75 28.03
N VAL A 350 -11.95 15.89 26.72
CA VAL A 350 -12.32 14.76 25.86
C VAL A 350 -11.17 13.75 25.78
N PHE A 351 -9.92 14.21 25.75
CA PHE A 351 -8.75 13.33 25.75
C PHE A 351 -8.67 12.47 27.02
N GLU A 352 -8.91 13.07 28.18
CA GLU A 352 -8.93 12.37 29.47
C GLU A 352 -10.06 11.33 29.54
N GLN A 353 -11.27 11.70 29.11
CA GLN A 353 -12.40 10.76 29.12
C GLN A 353 -12.25 9.64 28.07
N LEU A 354 -11.56 9.91 26.97
CA LEU A 354 -11.29 8.91 25.95
C LEU A 354 -10.50 7.72 26.48
N GLU A 355 -9.64 7.89 27.49
CA GLU A 355 -8.93 6.76 28.08
C GLU A 355 -9.89 5.72 28.66
N TYR A 356 -10.87 6.17 29.45
CA TYR A 356 -11.88 5.30 30.05
C TYR A 356 -12.77 4.65 28.99
N ILE A 357 -13.14 5.40 27.94
CA ILE A 357 -13.96 4.90 26.82
C ILE A 357 -13.20 3.84 26.02
N ILE A 358 -11.95 4.12 25.63
CA ILE A 358 -11.11 3.24 24.81
C ILE A 358 -10.80 1.93 25.54
N LYS A 359 -10.67 1.97 26.87
CA LYS A 359 -10.37 0.79 27.70
C LYS A 359 -11.62 0.10 28.26
N GLU A 360 -12.83 0.59 27.93
CA GLU A 360 -14.12 0.12 28.46
C GLU A 360 -14.18 0.07 30.01
N GLN A 361 -13.46 0.97 30.68
CA GLN A 361 -13.38 1.06 32.13
C GLN A 361 -14.16 2.28 32.64
N LEU A 362 -15.46 2.34 32.34
CA LEU A 362 -16.28 3.50 32.69
C LEU A 362 -16.46 3.63 34.22
N PRO A 363 -16.21 4.82 34.81
CA PRO A 363 -16.56 5.07 36.20
C PRO A 363 -18.09 5.00 36.38
N GLU A 364 -18.56 4.37 37.46
CA GLU A 364 -20.00 4.34 37.77
C GLU A 364 -20.55 5.77 37.93
N ASN A 365 -21.64 6.07 37.22
CA ASN A 365 -22.37 7.36 37.25
C ASN A 365 -21.63 8.59 36.70
N ASP A 366 -20.64 8.43 35.81
CA ASP A 366 -20.00 9.56 35.13
C ASP A 366 -20.80 10.06 33.91
N THR A 367 -21.60 11.10 34.14
CA THR A 367 -22.42 11.76 33.12
C THR A 367 -21.58 12.49 32.06
N VAL A 368 -20.35 12.91 32.38
CA VAL A 368 -19.46 13.60 31.43
C VAL A 368 -18.91 12.61 30.43
N THR A 369 -18.42 11.45 30.88
CA THR A 369 -17.95 10.37 30.00
C THR A 369 -19.06 9.85 29.09
N GLN A 370 -20.28 9.68 29.62
CA GLN A 370 -21.45 9.30 28.81
C GLN A 370 -21.75 10.32 27.71
N GLY A 371 -21.70 11.62 28.02
CA GLY A 371 -21.87 12.68 27.03
C GLY A 371 -20.80 12.65 25.92
N VAL A 372 -19.53 12.39 26.28
CA VAL A 372 -18.46 12.23 25.28
C VAL A 372 -18.70 11.00 24.39
N MET A 373 -19.15 9.88 24.94
CA MET A 373 -19.49 8.68 24.15
C MET A 373 -20.58 8.95 23.13
N GLU A 374 -21.63 9.69 23.48
CA GLU A 374 -22.71 10.04 22.54
C GLU A 374 -22.20 10.89 21.38
N VAL A 375 -21.34 11.87 21.68
CA VAL A 375 -20.70 12.70 20.66
C VAL A 375 -19.83 11.84 19.73
N LEU A 376 -18.99 10.97 20.26
CA LEU A 376 -18.13 10.10 19.44
C LEU A 376 -18.95 9.14 18.56
N LYS A 377 -20.05 8.58 19.07
CA LYS A 377 -20.98 7.74 18.28
C LYS A 377 -21.59 8.49 17.10
N SER A 378 -21.82 9.80 17.22
CA SER A 378 -22.32 10.61 16.11
C SER A 378 -21.30 10.77 14.97
N TYR A 379 -19.99 10.73 15.29
CA TYR A 379 -18.89 10.86 14.34
C TYR A 379 -18.36 9.52 13.79
N ALA A 380 -18.76 8.41 14.40
CA ALA A 380 -18.41 7.06 13.99
C ALA A 380 -19.29 6.51 12.85
N LYS A 381 -20.32 7.25 12.43
CA LYS A 381 -21.08 7.01 11.19
C LYS A 381 -20.36 7.62 9.98
#